data_AF-A0A1F9N0Z7-F1
#
_entry.id   AF-A0A1F9N0Z7-F1
#
_cell.length_a   1.000
_cell.length_b   1.000
_cell.length_c   1.000
_cell.angle_alpha   90.00
_cell.angle_beta   90.00
_cell.angle_gamma   90.00
#
_symmetry.space_group_name_H-M   'P 1'
#
loop_
_entity.id
_entity.type
_entity.pdbx_description
1 polymer ?
#
loop_
_entity_poly.entity_id
_entity_poly.type
_entity_poly.pdbx_seq_one_letter_code
_entity_poly.pdbx_strand_id
1 'polypeptide(L)'
;MIAPKVLLAHRWKDEDPRGWWLSEKLDGVRAFWDGQRFLSRTGHPIYAPDWFCAELPAFPLDGELWGGRKNFQQTVSIVRRQDKSDDWRGLLYMVFDAPAAGGTFEDRCETLRREVEARKPKYARVLEQCPCTGADHLKNELNRIHNIGGEGLMLRQPGSKYFGGRSSTLLKVKVFFDTEARVIGHAPGKGKHVGRLGALEAELPDGTRFSIGTGFSDAERESPPNIGSIVTFRYQELTDDGVPRFPSYVGIRFDAVWPPDADADAVIQTPSPPPAPPPAQKAQSQRDNRRHFERTDGNVPENWDIELRGTEVWMWWGRAGAQQFNSVKLFSSEGQAKSHASVQIAKKQSKGYIEF
;
A
#
# COMPACT_ATOMS: atom_id res chain seq x y z
N MET A 1 30.70 -5.75 -12.26
CA MET A 1 29.74 -6.79 -11.82
C MET A 1 28.55 -6.80 -12.77
N ILE A 2 28.00 -7.97 -13.06
CA ILE A 2 26.87 -8.12 -13.98
C ILE A 2 25.58 -7.91 -13.18
N ALA A 3 24.69 -7.04 -13.67
CA ALA A 3 23.41 -6.79 -13.02
C ALA A 3 22.53 -8.07 -13.03
N PRO A 4 21.79 -8.35 -11.94
CA PRO A 4 20.88 -9.49 -11.92
C PRO A 4 19.79 -9.28 -12.98
N LYS A 5 19.48 -10.34 -13.73
CA LYS A 5 18.40 -10.32 -14.72
C LYS A 5 17.07 -10.51 -14.01
N VAL A 6 16.55 -9.43 -13.45
CA VAL A 6 15.33 -9.47 -12.64
C VAL A 6 14.05 -9.32 -13.46
N LEU A 7 12.98 -10.00 -13.03
CA LEU A 7 11.65 -9.87 -13.63
C LEU A 7 11.02 -8.51 -13.31
N LEU A 8 10.48 -7.83 -14.32
CA LEU A 8 9.84 -6.52 -14.19
C LEU A 8 8.36 -6.59 -14.58
N ALA A 9 7.52 -5.91 -13.80
CA ALA A 9 6.08 -5.94 -13.98
C ALA A 9 5.57 -4.98 -15.06
N HIS A 10 4.52 -5.40 -15.78
CA HIS A 10 3.62 -4.49 -16.49
C HIS A 10 2.56 -3.91 -15.53
N ARG A 11 1.84 -2.88 -15.99
CA ARG A 11 0.65 -2.37 -15.30
C ARG A 11 -0.54 -3.25 -15.68
N TRP A 12 -1.36 -3.64 -14.70
CA TRP A 12 -2.66 -4.28 -14.94
C TRP A 12 -3.65 -3.26 -15.55
N LYS A 13 -4.40 -3.67 -16.57
CA LYS A 13 -5.28 -2.83 -17.39
C LYS A 13 -6.71 -3.39 -17.49
N ASP A 14 -7.20 -3.99 -16.40
CA ASP A 14 -8.54 -4.59 -16.32
C ASP A 14 -8.66 -5.99 -16.97
N GLU A 15 -7.56 -6.73 -17.15
CA GLU A 15 -7.61 -8.14 -17.53
C GLU A 15 -8.23 -9.01 -16.41
N ASP A 16 -8.97 -10.09 -16.74
CA ASP A 16 -9.54 -11.00 -15.73
C ASP A 16 -8.43 -11.61 -14.85
N PRO A 17 -8.40 -11.29 -13.53
CA PRO A 17 -7.33 -11.75 -12.65
C PRO A 17 -7.61 -13.14 -12.07
N ARG A 18 -8.73 -13.80 -12.40
CA ARG A 18 -9.08 -15.10 -11.82
C ARG A 18 -7.97 -16.13 -12.07
N GLY A 19 -7.60 -16.83 -11.00
CA GLY A 19 -6.55 -17.84 -11.00
C GLY A 19 -5.14 -17.27 -10.85
N TRP A 20 -4.90 -15.98 -11.09
CA TRP A 20 -3.58 -15.37 -10.86
C TRP A 20 -3.22 -15.39 -9.38
N TRP A 21 -1.93 -15.52 -9.09
CA TRP A 21 -1.41 -15.38 -7.74
C TRP A 21 -1.34 -13.91 -7.35
N LEU A 22 -1.80 -13.62 -6.15
CA LEU A 22 -1.93 -12.27 -5.59
C LEU A 22 -1.04 -12.12 -4.38
N SER A 23 -0.34 -10.99 -4.29
CA SER A 23 0.46 -10.60 -3.12
C SER A 23 0.46 -9.08 -2.92
N GLU A 24 0.76 -8.64 -1.70
CA GLU A 24 0.97 -7.21 -1.42
C GLU A 24 2.16 -6.68 -2.22
N LYS A 25 1.98 -5.52 -2.88
CA LYS A 25 3.09 -4.76 -3.41
C LYS A 25 3.76 -4.01 -2.26
N LEU A 26 4.99 -4.39 -1.96
CA LEU A 26 5.79 -3.75 -0.92
C LEU A 26 6.50 -2.50 -1.46
N ASP A 27 6.48 -1.43 -0.68
CA ASP A 27 7.22 -0.19 -0.93
C ASP A 27 8.54 -0.20 -0.15
N GLY A 28 9.54 -0.88 -0.70
CA GLY A 28 10.85 -1.07 -0.07
C GLY A 28 12.00 -0.84 -1.05
N VAL A 29 13.12 -1.53 -0.81
CA VAL A 29 14.25 -1.55 -1.73
C VAL A 29 14.46 -2.95 -2.28
N ARG A 30 14.17 -3.16 -3.56
CA ARG A 30 14.42 -4.43 -4.24
C ARG A 30 15.88 -4.86 -4.09
N ALA A 31 16.06 -6.07 -3.57
CA ALA A 31 17.36 -6.68 -3.36
C ALA A 31 17.35 -8.10 -3.93
N PHE A 32 18.36 -8.39 -4.74
CA PHE A 32 18.64 -9.72 -5.26
C PHE A 32 19.72 -10.36 -4.41
N TRP A 33 19.42 -11.45 -3.73
CA TRP A 33 20.41 -12.24 -3.02
C TRP A 33 21.05 -13.21 -4.01
N ASP A 34 22.37 -13.14 -4.20
CA ASP A 34 23.10 -13.99 -5.16
C ASP A 34 23.53 -15.35 -4.57
N GLY A 35 23.15 -15.64 -3.31
CA GLY A 35 23.64 -16.76 -2.53
C GLY A 35 24.73 -16.38 -1.52
N GLN A 36 25.28 -15.18 -1.60
CA GLN A 36 26.35 -14.70 -0.70
C GLN A 36 26.16 -13.25 -0.24
N ARG A 37 25.58 -12.40 -1.09
CA ARG A 37 25.38 -10.97 -0.81
C ARG A 37 24.16 -10.44 -1.53
N PHE A 38 23.71 -9.28 -1.08
CA PHE A 38 22.65 -8.54 -1.75
C PHE A 38 23.19 -7.66 -2.88
N LEU A 39 22.47 -7.64 -3.98
CA LEU A 39 22.67 -6.80 -5.15
C LEU A 39 21.41 -5.97 -5.40
N SER A 40 21.58 -4.70 -5.74
CA SER A 40 20.49 -3.88 -6.24
C SER A 40 20.05 -4.39 -7.62
N ARG A 41 18.90 -3.89 -8.09
CA ARG A 41 18.41 -4.14 -9.45
C ARG A 41 19.45 -3.85 -10.55
N THR A 42 20.34 -2.88 -10.34
CA THR A 42 21.37 -2.50 -11.31
C THR A 42 22.73 -3.20 -11.06
N GLY A 43 22.80 -4.12 -10.09
CA GLY A 43 23.99 -4.91 -9.79
C GLY A 43 24.96 -4.24 -8.81
N HIS A 44 24.56 -3.17 -8.12
CA HIS A 44 25.39 -2.59 -7.07
C HIS A 44 25.26 -3.38 -5.77
N PRO A 45 26.35 -3.68 -5.05
CA PRO A 45 26.26 -4.35 -3.77
C PRO A 45 25.46 -3.54 -2.75
N ILE A 46 24.69 -4.26 -1.94
CA ILE A 46 24.04 -3.74 -0.75
C ILE A 46 24.75 -4.36 0.46
N TYR A 47 25.28 -3.51 1.34
CA TYR A 47 26.15 -3.91 2.44
C TYR A 47 25.34 -4.23 3.71
N ALA A 48 24.59 -5.33 3.66
CA ALA A 48 23.91 -5.86 4.83
C ALA A 48 24.93 -6.41 5.86
N PRO A 49 24.65 -6.32 7.17
CA PRO A 49 25.44 -6.97 8.20
C PRO A 49 25.45 -8.50 8.06
N ASP A 50 26.55 -9.14 8.46
CA ASP A 50 26.70 -10.59 8.28
C ASP A 50 25.63 -11.36 9.09
N TRP A 51 25.25 -10.85 10.26
CA TRP A 51 24.17 -11.41 11.08
C TRP A 51 22.78 -11.32 10.43
N PHE A 52 22.57 -10.40 9.49
CA PHE A 52 21.31 -10.26 8.75
C PHE A 52 21.21 -11.35 7.67
N CYS A 53 22.36 -11.70 7.08
CA CYS A 53 22.46 -12.68 6.00
C CYS A 53 22.68 -14.13 6.47
N ALA A 54 23.08 -14.33 7.73
CA ALA A 54 23.60 -15.61 8.24
C ALA A 54 22.70 -16.83 8.01
N GLU A 55 21.37 -16.63 8.01
CA GLU A 55 20.39 -17.71 7.88
C GLU A 55 19.81 -17.84 6.46
N LEU A 56 20.30 -17.04 5.50
CA LEU A 56 19.89 -17.13 4.10
C LEU A 56 20.55 -18.33 3.40
N PRO A 57 19.85 -19.00 2.48
CA PRO A 57 20.42 -20.12 1.73
C PRO A 57 21.51 -19.63 0.77
N ALA A 58 22.48 -20.48 0.46
CA ALA A 58 23.48 -20.22 -0.59
C ALA A 58 22.90 -20.41 -2.00
N PHE A 59 21.75 -19.79 -2.26
CA PHE A 59 20.94 -19.95 -3.46
C PHE A 59 20.30 -18.61 -3.84
N PRO A 60 20.17 -18.27 -5.15
CA PRO A 60 19.65 -16.96 -5.56
C PRO A 60 18.17 -16.70 -5.22
N LEU A 61 17.89 -15.55 -4.60
CA LEU A 61 16.54 -15.13 -4.23
C LEU A 61 16.26 -13.71 -4.76
N ASP A 62 15.00 -13.43 -5.09
CA ASP A 62 14.52 -12.11 -5.48
C ASP A 62 13.47 -11.63 -4.46
N GLY A 63 13.67 -10.43 -3.93
CA GLY A 63 12.86 -9.92 -2.84
C GLY A 63 12.99 -8.42 -2.63
N GLU A 64 12.36 -7.94 -1.57
CA GLU A 64 12.34 -6.55 -1.15
C GLU A 64 12.90 -6.42 0.27
N LEU A 65 13.90 -5.55 0.48
CA LEU A 65 14.24 -5.09 1.83
C LEU A 65 13.17 -4.10 2.28
N TRP A 66 12.52 -4.37 3.39
CA TRP A 66 11.28 -3.70 3.77
C TRP A 66 11.24 -3.40 5.27
N GLY A 67 11.08 -2.12 5.62
CA GLY A 67 10.98 -1.64 7.01
C GLY A 67 9.55 -1.46 7.52
N GLY A 68 8.55 -2.01 6.82
CA GLY A 68 7.14 -1.78 7.12
C GLY A 68 6.45 -0.81 6.17
N ARG A 69 5.12 -0.73 6.28
CA ARG A 69 4.29 0.19 5.49
C ARG A 69 4.63 1.64 5.84
N LYS A 70 4.59 2.52 4.83
CA LYS A 70 4.95 3.95 4.94
C LYS A 70 6.39 4.23 5.43
N ASN A 71 7.28 3.23 5.47
CA ASN A 71 8.66 3.38 5.93
C ASN A 71 9.69 3.35 4.78
N PHE A 72 9.28 3.68 3.55
CA PHE A 72 10.18 3.65 2.38
C PHE A 72 11.43 4.53 2.56
N GLN A 73 11.26 5.78 2.99
CA GLN A 73 12.39 6.71 3.16
C GLN A 73 13.40 6.22 4.20
N GLN A 74 12.91 5.68 5.32
CA GLN A 74 13.75 5.08 6.35
C GLN A 74 14.46 3.81 5.83
N THR A 75 13.73 2.96 5.09
CA THR A 75 14.31 1.76 4.49
C THR A 75 15.46 2.13 3.54
N VAL A 76 15.24 3.10 2.65
CA VAL A 76 16.27 3.60 1.72
C VAL A 76 17.46 4.18 2.48
N SER A 77 17.23 4.95 3.56
CA SER A 77 18.32 5.56 4.33
C SER A 77 19.21 4.53 5.01
N ILE A 78 18.66 3.39 5.46
CA ILE A 78 19.43 2.29 6.04
C ILE A 78 20.18 1.52 4.95
N VAL A 79 19.49 1.10 3.89
CA VAL A 79 20.03 0.24 2.82
C VAL A 79 21.17 0.90 2.03
N ARG A 80 21.16 2.24 1.91
CA ARG A 80 22.21 3.00 1.22
C ARG A 80 23.51 3.12 2.01
N ARG A 81 23.48 2.96 3.33
CA ARG A 81 24.69 3.08 4.15
C ARG A 81 25.58 1.85 3.97
N GLN A 82 26.89 2.07 4.08
CA GLN A 82 27.91 1.02 4.00
C GLN A 82 28.49 0.70 5.39
N ASP A 83 27.80 1.11 6.45
CA ASP A 83 28.25 1.03 7.84
C ASP A 83 27.89 -0.28 8.54
N LYS A 84 27.06 -1.14 7.91
CA LYS A 84 26.51 -2.36 8.51
C LYS A 84 25.89 -2.10 9.91
N SER A 85 25.26 -0.94 10.08
CA SER A 85 24.70 -0.48 11.34
C SER A 85 23.60 -1.39 11.91
N ASP A 86 23.33 -1.24 13.20
CA ASP A 86 22.33 -2.03 13.91
C ASP A 86 20.88 -1.72 13.51
N ASP A 87 20.64 -0.60 12.81
CA ASP A 87 19.35 -0.18 12.26
C ASP A 87 18.73 -1.21 11.31
N TRP A 88 19.55 -2.09 10.72
CA TRP A 88 19.10 -3.23 9.92
C TRP A 88 18.13 -4.16 10.67
N ARG A 89 18.09 -4.13 12.01
CA ARG A 89 17.13 -4.90 12.82
C ARG A 89 15.68 -4.47 12.57
N GLY A 90 15.46 -3.26 12.07
CA GLY A 90 14.14 -2.76 11.68
C GLY A 90 13.70 -3.21 10.29
N LEU A 91 14.53 -3.95 9.55
CA LEU A 91 14.24 -4.40 8.20
C LEU A 91 13.96 -5.91 8.15
N LEU A 92 13.16 -6.31 7.16
CA LEU A 92 12.99 -7.70 6.74
C LEU A 92 13.32 -7.82 5.26
N TYR A 93 13.90 -8.95 4.87
CA TYR A 93 14.00 -9.35 3.47
C TYR A 93 12.77 -10.20 3.10
N MET A 94 11.84 -9.57 2.37
CA MET A 94 10.59 -10.18 1.93
C MET A 94 10.80 -10.82 0.55
N VAL A 95 10.95 -12.14 0.54
CA VAL A 95 11.30 -12.94 -0.65
C VAL A 95 10.05 -13.29 -1.43
N PHE A 96 10.02 -12.99 -2.73
CA PHE A 96 8.86 -13.26 -3.58
C PHE A 96 9.16 -14.14 -4.80
N ASP A 97 10.42 -14.45 -5.10
CA ASP A 97 10.76 -15.40 -6.18
C ASP A 97 12.12 -16.11 -5.94
N ALA A 98 12.33 -17.24 -6.62
CA ALA A 98 13.52 -18.09 -6.60
C ALA A 98 14.06 -18.30 -8.02
N PRO A 99 14.71 -17.31 -8.66
CA PRO A 99 14.93 -17.28 -10.11
C PRO A 99 15.74 -18.46 -10.66
N ALA A 100 16.65 -19.02 -9.86
CA ALA A 100 17.51 -20.13 -10.24
C ALA A 100 16.87 -21.51 -10.09
N ALA A 101 15.67 -21.62 -9.49
CA ALA A 101 15.01 -22.91 -9.26
C ALA A 101 14.41 -23.50 -10.56
N GLY A 102 14.27 -22.68 -11.60
CA GLY A 102 13.62 -23.09 -12.85
C GLY A 102 12.11 -23.32 -12.66
N GLY A 103 11.49 -24.05 -13.60
CA GLY A 103 10.09 -24.44 -13.49
C GLY A 103 9.07 -23.29 -13.56
N THR A 104 7.86 -23.62 -13.13
CA THR A 104 6.70 -22.72 -13.00
C THR A 104 6.81 -21.82 -11.78
N PHE A 105 5.91 -20.85 -11.62
CA PHE A 105 5.93 -20.00 -10.43
C PHE A 105 5.62 -20.78 -9.16
N GLU A 106 4.77 -21.79 -9.26
CA GLU A 106 4.38 -22.70 -8.21
C GLU A 106 5.57 -23.55 -7.76
N ASP A 107 6.38 -24.08 -8.69
CA ASP A 107 7.62 -24.80 -8.39
C ASP A 107 8.62 -23.91 -7.63
N ARG A 108 8.69 -22.63 -8.02
CA ARG A 108 9.55 -21.64 -7.36
C ARG A 108 9.02 -21.27 -5.97
N CYS A 109 7.70 -21.13 -5.80
CA CYS A 109 7.09 -20.95 -4.48
C CYS A 109 7.39 -22.13 -3.55
N GLU A 110 7.29 -23.36 -4.04
CA GLU A 110 7.63 -24.54 -3.25
C GLU A 110 9.12 -24.57 -2.86
N THR A 111 9.99 -24.13 -3.78
CA THR A 111 11.41 -23.93 -3.46
C THR A 111 11.59 -22.88 -2.36
N LEU A 112 10.84 -21.77 -2.38
CA LEU A 112 10.89 -20.77 -1.30
C LEU A 112 10.43 -21.34 0.04
N ARG A 113 9.37 -22.17 0.06
CA ARG A 113 8.92 -22.84 1.28
C ARG A 113 10.02 -23.73 1.86
N ARG A 114 10.65 -24.54 1.03
CA ARG A 114 11.71 -25.47 1.45
C ARG A 114 13.00 -24.75 1.87
N GLU A 115 13.45 -23.77 1.09
CA GLU A 115 14.76 -23.16 1.30
C GLU A 115 14.76 -21.96 2.25
N VAL A 116 13.63 -21.29 2.44
CA VAL A 116 13.53 -20.09 3.28
C VAL A 116 12.56 -20.33 4.43
N GLU A 117 11.31 -20.69 4.15
CA GLU A 117 10.27 -20.77 5.19
C GLU A 117 10.56 -21.86 6.23
N ALA A 118 11.02 -23.05 5.80
CA ALA A 118 11.39 -24.14 6.69
C ALA A 118 12.54 -23.80 7.64
N ARG A 119 13.44 -22.90 7.22
CA ARG A 119 14.58 -22.44 8.04
C ARG A 119 14.19 -21.39 9.08
N LYS A 120 13.04 -20.73 8.89
CA LYS A 120 12.53 -19.65 9.75
C LYS A 120 13.59 -18.58 10.07
N PRO A 121 14.30 -18.03 9.05
CA PRO A 121 15.35 -17.06 9.28
C PRO A 121 14.79 -15.83 10.00
N LYS A 122 15.53 -15.25 10.93
CA LYS A 122 15.08 -14.13 11.77
C LYS A 122 14.67 -12.91 10.95
N TYR A 123 15.45 -12.58 9.92
CA TYR A 123 15.30 -11.35 9.13
C TYR A 123 14.82 -11.56 7.69
N ALA A 124 14.32 -12.74 7.34
CA ALA A 124 13.73 -12.98 6.02
C ALA A 124 12.41 -13.74 6.11
N ARG A 125 11.48 -13.43 5.20
CA ARG A 125 10.17 -14.11 5.12
C ARG A 125 9.81 -14.32 3.67
N VAL A 126 9.12 -15.41 3.37
CA VAL A 126 8.48 -15.59 2.07
C VAL A 126 7.24 -14.70 2.05
N LEU A 127 7.09 -13.88 1.01
CA LEU A 127 5.93 -13.04 0.81
C LEU A 127 4.73 -13.93 0.47
N GLU A 128 3.64 -13.77 1.24
CA GLU A 128 2.42 -14.54 1.07
C GLU A 128 1.85 -14.39 -0.34
N GLN A 129 1.44 -15.51 -0.94
CA GLN A 129 0.79 -15.59 -2.24
C GLN A 129 -0.56 -16.29 -2.06
N CYS A 130 -1.64 -15.71 -2.57
CA CYS A 130 -2.96 -16.33 -2.57
C CYS A 130 -3.58 -16.33 -3.98
N PRO A 131 -4.40 -17.33 -4.34
CA PRO A 131 -5.12 -17.30 -5.62
C PRO A 131 -6.17 -16.18 -5.66
N CYS A 132 -6.14 -15.35 -6.68
CA CYS A 132 -7.18 -14.36 -6.95
C CYS A 132 -8.42 -15.06 -7.54
N THR A 133 -9.60 -14.78 -6.99
CA THR A 133 -10.85 -15.45 -7.39
C THR A 133 -11.63 -14.65 -8.44
N GLY A 134 -11.18 -13.43 -8.74
CA GLY A 134 -11.75 -12.54 -9.75
C GLY A 134 -11.59 -11.07 -9.38
N ALA A 135 -12.17 -10.19 -10.21
CA ALA A 135 -12.05 -8.74 -10.06
C ALA A 135 -12.53 -8.21 -8.70
N ASP A 136 -13.60 -8.76 -8.12
CA ASP A 136 -14.11 -8.33 -6.82
C ASP A 136 -13.14 -8.64 -5.68
N HIS A 137 -12.51 -9.84 -5.69
CA HIS A 137 -11.48 -10.18 -4.71
C HIS A 137 -10.28 -9.24 -4.86
N LEU A 138 -9.81 -9.01 -6.09
CA LEU A 138 -8.70 -8.08 -6.35
C LEU A 138 -9.01 -6.67 -5.82
N LYS A 139 -10.21 -6.14 -6.09
CA LYS A 139 -10.63 -4.81 -5.65
C LYS A 139 -10.76 -4.71 -4.13
N ASN A 140 -11.37 -5.70 -3.50
CA ASN A 140 -11.54 -5.74 -2.05
C ASN A 140 -10.19 -5.83 -1.33
N GLU A 141 -9.29 -6.68 -1.84
CA GLU A 141 -7.95 -6.83 -1.29
C GLU A 141 -7.11 -5.57 -1.51
N LEU A 142 -7.27 -4.90 -2.66
CA LEU A 142 -6.57 -3.66 -2.96
C LEU A 142 -6.98 -2.55 -1.98
N ASN A 143 -8.28 -2.42 -1.73
CA ASN A 143 -8.82 -1.49 -0.73
C ASN A 143 -8.34 -1.84 0.68
N ARG A 144 -8.32 -3.14 1.04
CA ARG A 144 -7.82 -3.59 2.35
C ARG A 144 -6.35 -3.21 2.55
N ILE A 145 -5.49 -3.51 1.59
CA ILE A 145 -4.06 -3.18 1.62
C ILE A 145 -3.86 -1.67 1.67
N HIS A 146 -4.61 -0.90 0.89
CA HIS A 146 -4.54 0.56 0.92
C HIS A 146 -4.91 1.13 2.30
N ASN A 147 -6.02 0.65 2.90
CA ASN A 147 -6.50 1.12 4.19
C ASN A 147 -5.54 0.85 5.35
N ILE A 148 -4.68 -0.17 5.23
CA ILE A 148 -3.61 -0.45 6.20
C ILE A 148 -2.27 0.19 5.82
N GLY A 149 -2.25 1.07 4.81
CA GLY A 149 -1.09 1.86 4.38
C GLY A 149 -0.14 1.17 3.40
N GLY A 150 -0.57 0.09 2.76
CA GLY A 150 0.22 -0.62 1.75
C GLY A 150 0.14 0.03 0.37
N GLU A 151 1.10 -0.28 -0.51
CA GLU A 151 1.27 0.44 -1.79
C GLU A 151 0.31 -0.04 -2.88
N GLY A 152 -0.10 -1.31 -2.85
CA GLY A 152 -0.91 -1.93 -3.88
C GLY A 152 -0.77 -3.44 -3.90
N LEU A 153 -1.01 -4.04 -5.06
CA LEU A 153 -0.93 -5.50 -5.24
C LEU A 153 -0.05 -5.88 -6.42
N MET A 154 0.46 -7.10 -6.37
CA MET A 154 1.17 -7.77 -7.46
C MET A 154 0.38 -9.00 -7.88
N LEU A 155 0.21 -9.17 -9.19
CA LEU A 155 -0.40 -10.34 -9.81
C LEU A 155 0.66 -11.15 -10.55
N ARG A 156 0.70 -12.46 -10.34
CA ARG A 156 1.60 -13.38 -11.02
C ARG A 156 0.83 -14.47 -11.76
N GLN A 157 1.12 -14.63 -13.05
CA GLN A 157 0.42 -15.58 -13.90
C GLN A 157 0.75 -17.02 -13.48
N PRO A 158 -0.26 -17.91 -13.34
CA PRO A 158 -0.05 -19.32 -13.00
C PRO A 158 0.78 -20.03 -14.06
N GLY A 159 1.62 -20.99 -13.64
CA GLY A 159 2.46 -21.74 -14.56
C GLY A 159 3.59 -20.92 -15.23
N SER A 160 3.75 -19.64 -14.87
CA SER A 160 4.70 -18.76 -15.57
C SER A 160 6.16 -19.08 -15.24
N LYS A 161 6.99 -19.15 -16.28
CA LYS A 161 8.45 -19.25 -16.15
C LYS A 161 9.06 -17.92 -15.71
N TYR A 162 10.21 -17.98 -15.07
CA TYR A 162 10.97 -16.77 -14.76
C TYR A 162 11.53 -16.15 -16.04
N PHE A 163 11.43 -14.83 -16.19
CA PHE A 163 11.98 -14.08 -17.32
C PHE A 163 12.78 -12.88 -16.83
N GLY A 164 14.04 -12.82 -17.25
CA GLY A 164 14.97 -11.76 -16.88
C GLY A 164 14.73 -10.45 -17.65
N GLY A 165 13.60 -9.81 -17.42
CA GLY A 165 13.18 -8.58 -18.10
C GLY A 165 11.74 -8.24 -17.79
N ARG A 166 11.17 -7.30 -18.54
CA ARG A 166 9.74 -6.96 -18.38
C ARG A 166 8.87 -8.01 -19.04
N SER A 167 7.83 -8.47 -18.32
CA SER A 167 6.95 -9.54 -18.79
C SER A 167 5.51 -9.29 -18.38
N SER A 168 4.55 -9.64 -19.25
CA SER A 168 3.12 -9.62 -18.94
C SER A 168 2.73 -10.67 -17.90
N THR A 169 3.60 -11.64 -17.61
CA THR A 169 3.37 -12.67 -16.59
C THR A 169 3.41 -12.10 -15.15
N LEU A 170 3.90 -10.88 -14.96
CA LEU A 170 3.91 -10.17 -13.69
C LEU A 170 3.27 -8.79 -13.88
N LEU A 171 2.19 -8.53 -13.15
CA LEU A 171 1.45 -7.27 -13.22
C LEU A 171 1.47 -6.57 -11.86
N LYS A 172 1.53 -5.23 -11.87
CA LYS A 172 1.33 -4.39 -10.70
C LYS A 172 -0.05 -3.74 -10.78
N VAL A 173 -0.79 -3.82 -9.68
CA VAL A 173 -2.10 -3.22 -9.48
C VAL A 173 -1.93 -2.09 -8.47
N LYS A 174 -2.36 -0.89 -8.87
CA LYS A 174 -2.27 0.30 -8.03
C LYS A 174 -3.67 0.89 -7.85
N VAL A 175 -3.94 1.44 -6.67
CA VAL A 175 -5.14 2.24 -6.45
C VAL A 175 -5.00 3.52 -7.28
N PHE A 176 -6.10 3.89 -7.91
CA PHE A 176 -6.25 5.17 -8.56
C PHE A 176 -7.56 5.79 -8.05
N PHE A 177 -7.50 7.05 -7.68
CA PHE A 177 -8.63 7.87 -7.26
C PHE A 177 -8.88 8.91 -8.34
N ASP A 178 -10.14 9.07 -8.73
CA ASP A 178 -10.56 10.14 -9.63
C ASP A 178 -11.21 11.24 -8.80
N THR A 179 -10.87 12.50 -9.07
CA THR A 179 -11.51 13.67 -8.48
C THR A 179 -11.40 14.86 -9.43
N GLU A 180 -12.11 15.94 -9.14
CA GLU A 180 -12.07 17.15 -9.94
C GLU A 180 -11.08 18.19 -9.39
N ALA A 181 -10.51 18.96 -10.33
CA ALA A 181 -9.78 20.18 -10.01
C ALA A 181 -10.10 21.27 -11.03
N ARG A 182 -9.99 22.52 -10.60
CA ARG A 182 -10.09 23.68 -11.50
C ARG A 182 -8.73 24.01 -12.07
N VAL A 183 -8.67 24.22 -13.37
CA VAL A 183 -7.45 24.70 -14.07
C VAL A 183 -7.24 26.16 -13.71
N ILE A 184 -6.07 26.49 -13.15
CA ILE A 184 -5.68 27.86 -12.76
C ILE A 184 -4.53 28.41 -13.61
N GLY A 185 -3.84 27.57 -14.37
CA GLY A 185 -2.72 27.99 -15.20
C GLY A 185 -2.19 26.87 -16.10
N HIS A 186 -1.27 27.23 -16.99
CA HIS A 186 -0.57 26.29 -17.87
C HIS A 186 0.93 26.44 -17.69
N ALA A 187 1.61 25.31 -17.48
CA ALA A 187 3.06 25.27 -17.42
C ALA A 187 3.63 24.85 -18.80
N PRO A 188 4.68 25.53 -19.30
CA PRO A 188 5.27 25.23 -20.61
C PRO A 188 5.95 23.85 -20.62
N GLY A 189 5.82 23.14 -21.74
CA GLY A 189 6.45 21.83 -21.90
C GLY A 189 7.96 21.91 -22.11
N LYS A 190 8.65 20.85 -21.70
CA LYS A 190 10.10 20.66 -21.85
C LYS A 190 10.38 19.44 -22.74
N GLY A 191 11.57 19.38 -23.34
CA GLY A 191 11.97 18.27 -24.22
C GLY A 191 11.04 18.11 -25.43
N LYS A 192 10.42 16.93 -25.59
CA LYS A 192 9.48 16.65 -26.70
C LYS A 192 8.18 17.47 -26.67
N HIS A 193 7.97 18.26 -25.61
CA HIS A 193 6.80 19.12 -25.42
C HIS A 193 7.14 20.61 -25.47
N VAL A 194 8.33 21.02 -25.96
CA VAL A 194 8.63 22.44 -26.18
C VAL A 194 7.63 23.05 -27.15
N GLY A 195 7.14 24.25 -26.84
CA GLY A 195 6.16 25.00 -27.65
C GLY A 195 4.69 24.62 -27.40
N ARG A 196 4.42 23.63 -26.54
CA ARG A 196 3.07 23.14 -26.23
C ARG A 196 2.89 22.88 -24.73
N LEU A 197 1.70 22.46 -24.31
CA LEU A 197 1.39 22.24 -22.89
C LEU A 197 2.35 21.21 -22.28
N GLY A 198 3.01 21.60 -21.18
CA GLY A 198 3.76 20.71 -20.31
C GLY A 198 2.86 20.07 -19.27
N ALA A 199 2.20 20.92 -18.49
CA ALA A 199 1.27 20.52 -17.43
C ALA A 199 0.18 21.58 -17.22
N LEU A 200 -0.98 21.16 -16.73
CA LEU A 200 -1.96 22.07 -16.15
C LEU A 200 -1.55 22.37 -14.70
N GLU A 201 -1.62 23.64 -14.32
CA GLU A 201 -1.66 24.03 -12.91
C GLU A 201 -3.12 23.99 -12.47
N ALA A 202 -3.40 23.23 -11.42
CA ALA A 202 -4.75 22.93 -10.98
C ALA A 202 -4.91 23.18 -9.47
N GLU A 203 -6.15 23.43 -9.06
CA GLU A 203 -6.53 23.73 -7.68
C GLU A 203 -7.69 22.81 -7.27
N LEU A 204 -7.60 22.20 -6.08
CA LEU A 204 -8.67 21.45 -5.43
C LEU A 204 -9.68 22.40 -4.75
N PRO A 205 -10.89 21.94 -4.35
CA PRO A 205 -11.90 22.80 -3.71
C PRO A 205 -11.43 23.45 -2.41
N ASP A 206 -10.49 22.81 -1.70
CA ASP A 206 -9.86 23.33 -0.48
C ASP A 206 -8.75 24.36 -0.74
N GLY A 207 -8.46 24.68 -2.01
CA GLY A 207 -7.41 25.60 -2.42
C GLY A 207 -6.04 24.95 -2.64
N THR A 208 -5.89 23.63 -2.43
CA THR A 208 -4.63 22.91 -2.65
C THR A 208 -4.21 22.97 -4.11
N ARG A 209 -3.00 23.49 -4.37
CA ARG A 209 -2.46 23.66 -5.73
C ARG A 209 -1.46 22.59 -6.10
N PHE A 210 -1.54 22.11 -7.33
CA PHE A 210 -0.69 21.04 -7.84
C PHE A 210 -0.60 21.10 -9.37
N SER A 211 0.26 20.25 -9.96
CA SER A 211 0.42 20.19 -11.42
C SER A 211 0.03 18.83 -11.98
N ILE A 212 -0.73 18.82 -13.06
CA ILE A 212 -1.11 17.63 -13.82
C ILE A 212 -0.30 17.61 -15.11
N GLY A 213 0.74 16.77 -15.19
CA GLY A 213 1.69 16.74 -16.31
C GLY A 213 1.54 15.57 -17.29
N THR A 214 0.67 14.61 -16.98
CA THR A 214 0.48 13.38 -17.77
C THR A 214 -1.00 13.14 -18.05
N GLY A 215 -1.33 12.21 -18.96
CA GLY A 215 -2.72 11.88 -19.31
C GLY A 215 -3.26 12.57 -20.57
N PHE A 216 -2.59 13.64 -21.04
CA PHE A 216 -2.96 14.33 -22.27
C PHE A 216 -2.57 13.56 -23.54
N SER A 217 -3.48 13.53 -24.51
CA SER A 217 -3.16 13.26 -25.91
C SER A 217 -2.30 14.38 -26.51
N ASP A 218 -1.68 14.14 -27.68
CA ASP A 218 -0.93 15.19 -28.37
C ASP A 218 -1.84 16.37 -28.77
N ALA A 219 -3.08 16.10 -29.19
CA ALA A 219 -4.05 17.14 -29.54
C ALA A 219 -4.40 18.04 -28.34
N GLU A 220 -4.58 17.46 -27.16
CA GLU A 220 -4.82 18.20 -25.92
C GLU A 220 -3.59 18.97 -25.44
N ARG A 221 -2.38 18.61 -25.90
CA ARG A 221 -1.19 19.42 -25.62
C ARG A 221 -1.08 20.65 -26.51
N GLU A 222 -1.53 20.55 -27.75
CA GLU A 222 -1.61 21.69 -28.68
C GLU A 222 -2.77 22.62 -28.31
N SER A 223 -3.89 22.06 -27.87
CA SER A 223 -5.10 22.79 -27.48
C SER A 223 -5.53 22.41 -26.05
N PRO A 224 -4.84 22.93 -25.02
CA PRO A 224 -5.08 22.54 -23.64
C PRO A 224 -6.41 23.03 -23.10
N PRO A 225 -6.97 22.36 -22.06
CA PRO A 225 -8.14 22.86 -21.34
C PRO A 225 -7.94 24.30 -20.86
N ASN A 226 -8.94 25.15 -21.07
CA ASN A 226 -8.84 26.58 -20.73
C ASN A 226 -8.66 26.79 -19.23
N ILE A 227 -8.02 27.90 -18.86
CA ILE A 227 -8.02 28.37 -17.47
C ILE A 227 -9.47 28.60 -17.03
N GLY A 228 -9.84 28.09 -15.86
CA GLY A 228 -11.20 28.08 -15.32
C GLY A 228 -11.98 26.79 -15.61
N SER A 229 -11.54 25.94 -16.55
CA SER A 229 -12.18 24.64 -16.78
C SER A 229 -12.04 23.73 -15.57
N ILE A 230 -13.07 22.91 -15.34
CA ILE A 230 -13.02 21.82 -14.36
C ILE A 230 -12.57 20.57 -15.11
N VAL A 231 -11.58 19.88 -14.57
CA VAL A 231 -11.04 18.66 -15.15
C VAL A 231 -11.14 17.53 -14.14
N THR A 232 -11.51 16.35 -14.61
CA THR A 232 -11.32 15.12 -13.86
C THR A 232 -9.87 14.70 -14.03
N PHE A 233 -9.22 14.40 -12.92
CA PHE A 233 -7.89 13.83 -12.91
C PHE A 233 -7.83 12.63 -11.98
N ARG A 234 -6.88 11.76 -12.27
CA ARG A 234 -6.64 10.51 -11.58
C ARG A 234 -5.34 10.58 -10.80
N TYR A 235 -5.30 10.20 -9.55
CA TYR A 235 -4.11 10.18 -8.70
C TYR A 235 -4.00 8.88 -7.91
N GLN A 236 -2.84 8.58 -7.29
CA GLN A 236 -2.63 7.30 -6.58
C GLN A 236 -2.78 7.42 -5.06
N GLU A 237 -2.38 8.55 -4.51
CA GLU A 237 -2.36 8.83 -3.07
C GLU A 237 -2.22 10.35 -2.85
N LEU A 238 -2.40 10.83 -1.63
CA LEU A 238 -2.12 12.21 -1.23
C LEU A 238 -0.77 12.31 -0.50
N THR A 239 -0.10 13.45 -0.54
CA THR A 239 0.98 13.76 0.41
C THR A 239 0.41 13.98 1.82
N ASP A 240 1.28 14.09 2.83
CA ASP A 240 0.86 14.45 4.19
C ASP A 240 0.13 15.81 4.23
N ASP A 241 0.46 16.70 3.29
CA ASP A 241 -0.18 18.02 3.10
C ASP A 241 -1.44 17.96 2.19
N GLY A 242 -1.95 16.77 1.86
CA GLY A 242 -3.16 16.61 1.05
C GLY A 242 -2.97 16.80 -0.46
N VAL A 243 -1.73 16.91 -0.96
CA VAL A 243 -1.45 17.15 -2.38
C VAL A 243 -1.54 15.84 -3.18
N PRO A 244 -2.33 15.76 -4.27
CA PRO A 244 -2.39 14.56 -5.09
C PRO A 244 -1.04 14.14 -5.68
N ARG A 245 -0.64 12.88 -5.46
CA ARG A 245 0.57 12.27 -6.03
C ARG A 245 0.27 11.48 -7.29
N PHE A 246 1.17 11.66 -8.27
CA PHE A 246 1.09 11.08 -9.61
C PHE A 246 -0.21 11.40 -10.35
N PRO A 247 -0.64 12.68 -10.38
CA PRO A 247 -1.86 13.07 -11.06
C PRO A 247 -1.72 12.89 -12.59
N SER A 248 -2.74 12.32 -13.21
CA SER A 248 -2.89 12.18 -14.65
C SER A 248 -4.26 12.70 -15.08
N TYR A 249 -4.28 13.58 -16.06
CA TYR A 249 -5.50 14.12 -16.66
C TYR A 249 -6.36 12.99 -17.26
N VAL A 250 -7.68 13.07 -17.04
CA VAL A 250 -8.67 12.13 -17.58
C VAL A 250 -9.52 12.83 -18.64
N GLY A 251 -10.05 14.01 -18.33
CA GLY A 251 -10.95 14.74 -19.22
C GLY A 251 -11.46 16.05 -18.64
N ILE A 252 -12.06 16.90 -19.49
CA ILE A 252 -12.82 18.09 -19.06
C ILE A 252 -14.19 17.64 -18.54
N ARG A 253 -14.61 18.19 -17.39
CA ARG A 253 -15.97 18.09 -16.85
C ARG A 253 -16.72 19.35 -17.25
N PHE A 254 -17.62 19.24 -18.23
CA PHE A 254 -18.36 20.38 -18.81
C PHE A 254 -19.66 20.72 -18.05
N ASP A 255 -20.07 19.82 -17.17
CA ASP A 255 -21.32 19.82 -16.41
C ASP A 255 -21.14 20.14 -14.91
N ALA A 256 -19.91 20.46 -14.48
CA ALA A 256 -19.63 20.84 -13.09
C ALA A 256 -19.66 22.35 -12.85
N VAL A 257 -20.04 22.73 -11.63
CA VAL A 257 -19.89 24.07 -11.07
C VAL A 257 -18.70 24.05 -10.09
N TRP A 258 -17.93 25.15 -10.01
CA TRP A 258 -16.79 25.27 -9.10
C TRP A 258 -17.00 26.31 -8.00
N PRO A 259 -16.67 26.02 -6.73
CA PRO A 259 -16.39 24.67 -6.22
C PRO A 259 -17.64 23.78 -6.34
N PRO A 260 -17.49 22.47 -6.52
CA PRO A 260 -18.63 21.56 -6.45
C PRO A 260 -19.32 21.75 -5.10
N ASP A 261 -20.66 21.83 -5.10
CA ASP A 261 -21.43 21.88 -3.85
C ASP A 261 -20.99 20.70 -2.97
N ALA A 262 -20.56 20.99 -1.74
CA ALA A 262 -20.02 20.00 -0.81
C ALA A 262 -21.01 18.84 -0.52
N ASP A 263 -22.28 19.00 -0.89
CA ASP A 263 -23.38 18.07 -0.65
C ASP A 263 -24.11 17.54 -1.92
N ALA A 264 -23.77 17.97 -3.15
CA ALA A 264 -24.67 17.74 -4.30
C ALA A 264 -24.38 16.53 -5.22
N ASP A 265 -23.20 15.91 -5.22
CA ASP A 265 -22.92 14.78 -6.14
C ASP A 265 -22.12 13.64 -5.47
N ALA A 266 -22.76 12.95 -4.53
CA ALA A 266 -22.34 11.60 -4.14
C ALA A 266 -22.83 10.59 -5.19
N VAL A 267 -22.29 10.65 -6.41
CA VAL A 267 -22.44 9.56 -7.37
C VAL A 267 -21.49 8.43 -6.97
N ILE A 268 -22.07 7.26 -6.72
CA ILE A 268 -21.41 6.05 -6.22
C ILE A 268 -20.22 5.67 -7.12
N GLN A 269 -18.98 5.92 -6.67
CA GLN A 269 -17.77 5.16 -7.05
C GLN A 269 -16.58 5.43 -6.09
N THR A 270 -16.22 4.39 -5.33
CA THR A 270 -15.00 4.21 -4.48
C THR A 270 -14.75 5.22 -3.33
N PRO A 271 -14.32 4.75 -2.14
CA PRO A 271 -14.14 5.64 -0.99
C PRO A 271 -13.00 6.64 -1.24
N SER A 272 -13.27 7.90 -0.92
CA SER A 272 -12.28 8.98 -0.86
C SER A 272 -11.15 8.61 0.12
N PRO A 273 -9.90 9.06 -0.13
CA PRO A 273 -8.80 8.82 0.80
C PRO A 273 -9.11 9.45 2.16
N PRO A 274 -8.73 8.81 3.27
CA PRO A 274 -8.93 9.38 4.60
C PRO A 274 -8.13 10.69 4.74
N PRO A 275 -8.68 11.72 5.41
CA PRO A 275 -7.96 12.97 5.65
C PRO A 275 -6.70 12.70 6.48
N ALA A 276 -5.66 13.51 6.23
CA ALA A 276 -4.38 13.42 6.94
C ALA A 276 -4.60 13.56 8.46
N PRO A 277 -3.91 12.76 9.30
CA PRO A 277 -4.03 12.89 10.74
C PRO A 277 -3.47 14.26 11.18
N PRO A 278 -4.15 14.96 12.10
CA PRO A 278 -3.68 16.26 12.59
C PRO A 278 -2.33 16.10 13.33
N PRO A 279 -1.48 17.15 13.31
CA PRO A 279 -0.16 17.10 13.93
C PRO A 279 -0.29 16.81 15.43
N ALA A 280 0.57 15.90 15.90
CA ALA A 280 0.55 15.37 17.25
C ALA A 280 0.62 16.48 18.32
N GLN A 281 -0.52 16.79 18.93
CA GLN A 281 -0.55 17.47 20.21
C GLN A 281 -0.15 16.47 21.29
N LYS A 282 0.78 16.91 22.16
CA LYS A 282 1.24 16.16 23.33
C LYS A 282 0.04 15.77 24.20
N ALA A 283 -0.39 14.52 24.13
CA ALA A 283 -1.42 13.99 25.00
C ALA A 283 -0.79 13.54 26.33
N GLN A 284 -0.90 14.42 27.32
CA GLN A 284 -0.85 14.04 28.72
C GLN A 284 -2.28 13.74 29.18
N SER A 285 -2.45 12.60 29.86
CA SER A 285 -3.62 12.12 30.63
C SER A 285 -4.98 11.99 29.92
N GLN A 286 -5.38 10.75 29.64
CA GLN A 286 -6.75 10.24 29.91
C GLN A 286 -6.78 8.72 29.73
N ARG A 287 -6.90 7.99 30.84
CA ARG A 287 -7.07 6.52 30.90
C ARG A 287 -8.53 6.14 31.21
N ASP A 288 -9.49 7.03 30.98
CA ASP A 288 -10.80 6.95 31.64
C ASP A 288 -11.99 6.60 30.71
N ASN A 289 -11.74 6.11 29.50
CA ASN A 289 -12.82 5.79 28.54
C ASN A 289 -12.73 4.40 27.91
N ARG A 290 -11.85 3.53 28.42
CA ARG A 290 -11.68 2.15 27.94
C ARG A 290 -12.51 1.20 28.80
N ARG A 291 -13.40 0.46 28.15
CA ARG A 291 -14.27 -0.55 28.75
C ARG A 291 -13.69 -1.93 28.50
N HIS A 292 -13.58 -2.74 29.55
CA HIS A 292 -12.95 -4.05 29.51
C HIS A 292 -13.97 -5.18 29.65
N PHE A 293 -13.81 -6.24 28.86
CA PHE A 293 -14.70 -7.39 28.86
C PHE A 293 -13.90 -8.68 28.81
N GLU A 294 -14.31 -9.68 29.60
CA GLU A 294 -13.69 -11.01 29.60
C GLU A 294 -14.73 -12.10 29.35
N ARG A 295 -14.27 -13.21 28.78
CA ARG A 295 -15.07 -14.43 28.60
C ARG A 295 -14.27 -15.66 29.07
N THR A 296 -14.85 -16.43 29.98
CA THR A 296 -14.20 -17.57 30.67
C THR A 296 -14.83 -18.93 30.36
N ASP A 297 -15.71 -19.01 29.36
CA ASP A 297 -16.46 -20.23 29.00
C ASP A 297 -15.66 -21.22 28.12
N GLY A 298 -14.37 -20.96 27.86
CA GLY A 298 -13.46 -21.81 27.09
C GLY A 298 -12.19 -22.19 27.83
N ASN A 299 -11.39 -23.11 27.26
CA ASN A 299 -10.13 -23.60 27.84
C ASN A 299 -9.07 -22.52 28.12
N VAL A 300 -9.21 -21.31 27.54
CA VAL A 300 -8.32 -20.17 27.77
C VAL A 300 -9.18 -18.88 27.85
N PRO A 301 -9.01 -18.03 28.88
CA PRO A 301 -9.72 -16.76 28.98
C PRO A 301 -9.48 -15.85 27.77
N GLU A 302 -10.54 -15.19 27.29
CA GLU A 302 -10.47 -14.20 26.21
C GLU A 302 -10.78 -12.81 26.73
N ASN A 303 -9.95 -11.85 26.34
CA ASN A 303 -10.09 -10.45 26.72
C ASN A 303 -10.51 -9.65 25.49
N TRP A 304 -11.43 -8.72 25.69
CA TRP A 304 -11.88 -7.77 24.69
C TRP A 304 -12.04 -6.39 25.32
N ASP A 305 -11.46 -5.38 24.70
CA ASP A 305 -11.60 -3.99 25.16
C ASP A 305 -12.20 -3.14 24.05
N ILE A 306 -12.91 -2.09 24.44
CA ILE A 306 -13.37 -1.04 23.54
C ILE A 306 -13.19 0.33 24.17
N GLU A 307 -12.68 1.29 23.39
CA GLU A 307 -12.45 2.67 23.82
C GLU A 307 -12.98 3.63 22.76
N LEU A 308 -13.72 4.65 23.19
CA LEU A 308 -14.25 5.68 22.33
C LEU A 308 -13.42 6.95 22.44
N ARG A 309 -12.91 7.44 21.31
CA ARG A 309 -12.09 8.67 21.22
C ARG A 309 -12.66 9.59 20.15
N GLY A 310 -13.60 10.45 20.54
CA GLY A 310 -14.32 11.32 19.61
C GLY A 310 -15.06 10.50 18.55
N THR A 311 -14.59 10.58 17.30
CA THR A 311 -15.14 9.84 16.15
C THR A 311 -14.50 8.48 15.91
N GLU A 312 -13.57 8.06 16.75
CA GLU A 312 -12.87 6.78 16.65
C GLU A 312 -13.40 5.76 17.67
N VAL A 313 -13.54 4.51 17.22
CA VAL A 313 -13.79 3.35 18.07
C VAL A 313 -12.59 2.42 17.98
N TRP A 314 -11.86 2.31 19.08
CA TRP A 314 -10.74 1.40 19.24
C TRP A 314 -11.21 0.11 19.88
N MET A 315 -10.79 -1.04 19.35
CA MET A 315 -11.11 -2.34 19.92
C MET A 315 -9.85 -3.18 20.03
N TRP A 316 -9.70 -3.90 21.14
CA TRP A 316 -8.63 -4.87 21.36
C TRP A 316 -9.21 -6.23 21.64
N TRP A 317 -8.51 -7.29 21.23
CA TRP A 317 -8.86 -8.65 21.60
C TRP A 317 -7.66 -9.57 21.65
N GLY A 318 -7.74 -10.59 22.50
CA GLY A 318 -6.71 -11.61 22.58
C GLY A 318 -7.06 -12.67 23.60
N ARG A 319 -6.31 -13.78 23.58
CA ARG A 319 -6.35 -14.79 24.64
C ARG A 319 -5.37 -14.40 25.73
N ALA A 320 -5.70 -14.71 26.99
CA ALA A 320 -4.78 -14.50 28.11
C ALA A 320 -3.44 -15.19 27.84
N GLY A 321 -2.34 -14.43 27.91
CA GLY A 321 -0.97 -14.93 27.63
C GLY A 321 -0.56 -14.98 26.15
N ALA A 322 -1.41 -14.53 25.21
CA ALA A 322 -1.10 -14.47 23.78
C ALA A 322 -0.97 -13.03 23.25
N GLN A 323 -0.54 -12.89 22.00
CA GLN A 323 -0.46 -11.59 21.31
C GLN A 323 -1.86 -10.94 21.23
N GLN A 324 -1.95 -9.67 21.63
CA GLN A 324 -3.18 -8.87 21.51
C GLN A 324 -3.28 -8.25 20.12
N PHE A 325 -4.47 -8.33 19.53
CA PHE A 325 -4.82 -7.69 18.28
C PHE A 325 -5.63 -6.42 18.56
N ASN A 326 -5.58 -5.46 17.64
CA ASN A 326 -6.41 -4.27 17.71
C ASN A 326 -6.97 -3.87 16.36
N SER A 327 -8.04 -3.08 16.39
CA SER A 327 -8.57 -2.37 15.23
C SER A 327 -9.10 -1.01 15.65
N VAL A 328 -9.10 -0.08 14.70
CA VAL A 328 -9.66 1.27 14.84
C VAL A 328 -10.67 1.48 13.73
N LYS A 329 -11.83 2.00 14.09
CA LYS A 329 -12.85 2.39 13.12
C LYS A 329 -13.21 3.86 13.29
N LEU A 330 -13.02 4.63 12.23
CA LEU A 330 -13.35 6.05 12.16
C LEU A 330 -14.77 6.24 11.64
N PHE A 331 -15.48 7.22 12.20
CA PHE A 331 -16.84 7.60 11.81
C PHE A 331 -16.91 9.07 11.43
N SER A 332 -17.94 9.47 10.67
CA SER A 332 -18.11 10.88 10.29
C SER A 332 -18.65 11.74 11.43
N SER A 333 -19.15 11.13 12.52
CA SER A 333 -19.58 11.85 13.72
C SER A 333 -19.44 11.01 14.98
N GLU A 334 -19.35 11.67 16.15
CA GLU A 334 -19.32 10.98 17.44
C GLU A 334 -20.58 10.16 17.70
N GLY A 335 -21.73 10.61 17.18
CA GLY A 335 -23.00 9.89 17.32
C GLY A 335 -22.96 8.52 16.63
N GLN A 336 -22.31 8.43 15.47
CA GLN A 336 -22.11 7.17 14.76
C GLN A 336 -21.09 6.28 15.47
N ALA A 337 -20.00 6.84 15.98
CA ALA A 337 -19.02 6.11 16.78
C ALA A 337 -19.67 5.49 18.03
N LYS A 338 -20.45 6.29 18.78
CA LYS A 338 -21.21 5.82 19.96
C LYS A 338 -22.19 4.72 19.60
N SER A 339 -22.96 4.89 18.53
CA SER A 339 -23.90 3.88 18.04
C SER A 339 -23.20 2.57 17.69
N HIS A 340 -22.05 2.65 17.01
CA HIS A 340 -21.28 1.48 16.66
C HIS A 340 -20.70 0.75 17.88
N ALA A 341 -20.14 1.49 18.85
CA ALA A 341 -19.60 0.91 20.07
C ALA A 341 -20.67 0.17 20.85
N SER A 342 -21.86 0.76 21.01
CA SER A 342 -23.01 0.10 21.65
C SER A 342 -23.40 -1.20 20.95
N VAL A 343 -23.40 -1.24 19.62
CA VAL A 343 -23.68 -2.47 18.85
C VAL A 343 -22.60 -3.54 19.08
N GLN A 344 -21.31 -3.17 19.12
CA GLN A 344 -20.24 -4.13 19.37
C GLN A 344 -20.30 -4.70 20.78
N ILE A 345 -20.59 -3.87 21.77
CA ILE A 345 -20.75 -4.27 23.17
C ILE A 345 -21.91 -5.26 23.30
N ALA A 346 -23.09 -4.94 22.76
CA ALA A 346 -24.25 -5.83 22.78
C ALA A 346 -23.94 -7.17 22.07
N LYS A 347 -23.19 -7.15 20.97
CA LYS A 347 -22.75 -8.35 20.25
C LYS A 347 -21.74 -9.19 21.03
N LYS A 348 -20.93 -8.58 21.88
CA LYS A 348 -19.96 -9.28 22.73
C LYS A 348 -20.63 -9.88 23.95
N GLN A 349 -21.52 -9.13 24.59
CA GLN A 349 -22.35 -9.62 25.69
C GLN A 349 -23.22 -10.82 25.28
N SER A 350 -23.82 -10.78 24.08
CA SER A 350 -24.59 -11.94 23.56
C SER A 350 -23.72 -13.18 23.26
N LYS A 351 -22.40 -13.03 23.24
CA LYS A 351 -21.42 -14.11 23.07
C LYS A 351 -20.79 -14.56 24.40
N GLY A 352 -21.30 -14.10 25.54
CA GLY A 352 -20.84 -14.50 26.87
C GLY A 352 -19.69 -13.66 27.43
N TYR A 353 -19.36 -12.52 26.83
CA TYR A 353 -18.39 -11.58 27.42
C TYR A 353 -19.05 -10.75 28.52
N ILE A 354 -18.40 -10.65 29.68
CA ILE A 354 -18.86 -9.91 30.85
C ILE A 354 -17.95 -8.69 31.03
N GLU A 355 -18.57 -7.53 31.31
CA GLU A 355 -17.86 -6.26 31.53
C GLU A 355 -17.34 -6.14 32.96
N PHE A 356 -16.14 -5.56 33.13
CA PHE A 356 -15.47 -5.36 34.43
C PHE A 356 -15.17 -3.89 34.72
#